data_AF-A0A5S5DX78-F1
#
_entry.id   AF-A0A5S5DX78-F1
#
_cell.length_a   1.000
_cell.length_b   1.000
_cell.length_c   1.000
_cell.angle_alpha   90.00
_cell.angle_beta   90.00
_cell.angle_gamma   90.00
#
_symmetry.space_group_name_H-M   'P 1'
#
loop_
_entity.id
_entity.type
_entity.pdbx_description
1 polymer ?
#
loop_
_entity_poly.entity_id
_entity_poly.type
_entity_poly.pdbx_seq_one_letter_code
_entity_poly.pdbx_strand_id
1 'polypeptide(L)'
;MRRFNIYDTQNFLETPELQERAFVALCEVNKWILRRDIKRFTGRYINGIKITESGILAAAHLAGAGNVKKHLRSYGKFQFNDAFGTSIDSYMKKFAGYDVSNIIGHKKATV
;
A
#
# COMPACT_ATOMS: atom_id res chain seq x y z
N MET A 1 6.28 -8.74 10.74
CA MET A 1 6.46 -10.08 10.12
C MET A 1 5.51 -11.15 10.66
N ARG A 2 5.13 -11.16 11.95
CA ARG A 2 4.16 -12.14 12.52
C ARG A 2 2.83 -12.31 11.76
N ARG A 3 2.33 -11.28 11.07
CA ARG A 3 1.11 -11.35 10.24
C ARG A 3 1.26 -12.28 9.02
N PHE A 4 2.48 -12.45 8.52
CA PHE A 4 2.81 -13.28 7.37
C PHE A 4 3.57 -14.54 7.76
N ASN A 5 3.50 -14.95 9.05
CA ASN A 5 4.19 -16.12 9.59
C ASN A 5 5.71 -16.14 9.39
N ILE A 6 6.32 -14.96 9.19
CA ILE A 6 7.77 -14.84 9.17
C ILE A 6 8.22 -14.60 10.62
N TYR A 7 8.91 -15.60 11.17
CA TYR A 7 9.43 -15.60 12.54
C TYR A 7 10.96 -15.52 12.57
N ASP A 8 11.62 -16.07 11.55
CA ASP A 8 13.05 -15.97 11.34
C ASP A 8 13.35 -14.75 10.46
N THR A 9 13.73 -13.65 11.10
CA THR A 9 14.03 -12.38 10.43
C THR A 9 15.37 -12.41 9.70
N GLN A 10 16.30 -13.28 10.09
CA GLN A 10 17.63 -13.35 9.47
C GLN A 10 17.53 -14.07 8.13
N ASN A 11 16.87 -15.24 8.11
CA ASN A 11 16.56 -15.96 6.88
C ASN A 11 15.70 -15.12 5.92
N PHE A 12 14.78 -14.30 6.44
CA PHE A 12 14.00 -13.37 5.63
C PHE A 12 14.87 -12.34 4.91
N LEU A 13 15.84 -11.74 5.60
CA LEU A 13 16.74 -10.75 5.00
C LEU A 13 17.69 -11.37 3.97
N GLU A 14 17.99 -12.66 4.11
CA GLU A 14 18.90 -13.40 3.24
C GLU A 14 18.21 -14.06 2.04
N THR A 15 16.87 -14.14 2.02
CA THR A 15 16.11 -14.82 0.95
C THR A 15 15.25 -13.85 0.14
N PRO A 16 15.71 -13.35 -1.02
CA PRO A 16 14.96 -12.41 -1.88
C PRO A 16 13.57 -12.92 -2.27
N GLU A 17 13.43 -14.21 -2.57
CA GLU A 17 12.17 -14.82 -2.97
C GLU A 17 11.15 -14.77 -1.83
N LEU A 18 11.60 -14.91 -0.58
CA LEU A 18 10.74 -14.82 0.59
C LEU A 18 10.28 -13.38 0.84
N GLN A 19 11.14 -12.39 0.56
CA GLN A 19 10.81 -10.97 0.63
C GLN A 19 9.78 -10.59 -0.43
N GLU A 20 9.94 -11.08 -1.66
CA GLU A 20 9.01 -10.84 -2.75
C GLU A 20 7.62 -11.43 -2.43
N ARG A 21 7.57 -12.69 -1.98
CA ARG A 21 6.30 -13.33 -1.56
C ARG A 21 5.62 -12.56 -0.43
N ALA A 22 6.38 -12.07 0.55
CA ALA A 22 5.84 -11.25 1.63
C ALA A 22 5.31 -9.90 1.14
N PHE A 23 6.00 -9.28 0.19
CA PHE A 23 5.56 -8.03 -0.43
C PHE A 23 4.25 -8.22 -1.19
N VAL A 24 4.14 -9.28 -2.00
CA VAL A 24 2.88 -9.63 -2.71
C VAL A 24 1.75 -9.86 -1.72
N ALA A 25 1.94 -10.69 -0.69
CA ALA A 25 0.92 -10.96 0.32
C ALA A 25 0.46 -9.66 1.05
N LEU A 26 1.38 -8.72 1.28
CA LEU A 26 1.05 -7.41 1.83
C LEU A 26 0.20 -6.58 0.87
N CYS A 27 0.53 -6.56 -0.41
CA CYS A 27 -0.26 -5.88 -1.43
C CYS A 27 -1.68 -6.49 -1.54
N GLU A 28 -1.82 -7.81 -1.50
CA GLU A 28 -3.12 -8.50 -1.52
C GLU A 28 -4.00 -8.10 -0.31
N VAL A 29 -3.41 -8.09 0.90
CA VAL A 29 -4.11 -7.66 2.12
C VAL A 29 -4.52 -6.18 2.01
N ASN A 30 -3.62 -5.32 1.59
CA ASN A 30 -3.89 -3.88 1.45
C ASN A 30 -4.98 -3.64 0.40
N LYS A 31 -4.93 -4.33 -0.73
CA LYS A 31 -5.97 -4.29 -1.78
C LYS A 31 -7.31 -4.74 -1.23
N TRP A 32 -7.36 -5.80 -0.43
CA TRP A 32 -8.60 -6.21 0.25
C TRP A 32 -9.12 -5.10 1.18
N ILE A 33 -8.26 -4.54 2.04
CA ILE A 33 -8.66 -3.53 3.04
C ILE A 33 -9.19 -2.28 2.37
N LEU A 34 -8.50 -1.82 1.32
CA LEU A 34 -8.77 -0.57 0.63
C LEU A 34 -9.71 -0.72 -0.57
N ARG A 35 -10.20 -1.92 -0.91
CA ARG A 35 -11.04 -2.17 -2.10
C ARG A 35 -12.16 -1.15 -2.34
N ARG A 36 -12.82 -0.68 -1.27
CA ARG A 36 -13.90 0.31 -1.35
C ARG A 36 -13.36 1.70 -1.66
N ASP A 37 -12.22 2.04 -1.07
CA ASP A 37 -11.56 3.33 -1.26
C ASP A 37 -10.85 3.39 -2.63
N ILE A 38 -10.21 2.30 -3.07
CA ILE A 38 -9.68 2.13 -4.44
C ILE A 38 -10.79 2.39 -5.47
N LYS A 39 -11.92 1.69 -5.37
CA LYS A 39 -13.06 1.88 -6.28
C LYS A 39 -13.59 3.32 -6.26
N ARG A 40 -13.61 3.96 -5.09
CA ARG A 40 -14.17 5.31 -4.91
C ARG A 40 -13.26 6.41 -5.45
N PHE A 41 -11.95 6.27 -5.28
CA PHE A 41 -10.99 7.34 -5.49
C PHE A 41 -10.11 7.19 -6.73
N THR A 42 -9.96 6.00 -7.31
CA THR A 42 -9.20 5.84 -8.55
C THR A 42 -9.74 6.76 -9.65
N GLY A 43 -8.82 7.48 -10.32
CA GLY A 43 -9.14 8.48 -11.34
C GLY A 43 -9.46 9.87 -10.81
N ARG A 44 -9.67 10.05 -9.49
CA ARG A 44 -9.86 11.38 -8.88
C ARG A 44 -8.53 12.09 -8.68
N TYR A 45 -8.61 13.38 -8.42
CA TYR A 45 -7.49 14.20 -7.98
C TYR A 45 -7.64 14.59 -6.52
N ILE A 46 -6.58 14.45 -5.74
CA ILE A 46 -6.45 14.97 -4.37
C ILE A 46 -5.14 15.75 -4.32
N ASN A 47 -5.17 17.00 -3.84
CA ASN A 47 -3.98 17.86 -3.78
C ASN A 47 -3.23 17.97 -5.13
N GLY A 48 -3.96 17.94 -6.26
CA GLY A 48 -3.38 17.96 -7.61
C GLY A 48 -2.76 16.64 -8.08
N ILE A 49 -2.84 15.56 -7.30
CA ILE A 49 -2.31 14.24 -7.63
C ILE A 49 -3.42 13.33 -8.12
N LYS A 50 -3.22 12.72 -9.30
CA LYS A 50 -4.13 11.70 -9.82
C LYS A 50 -4.00 10.43 -8.99
N ILE A 51 -5.09 10.01 -8.39
CA ILE A 51 -5.15 8.82 -7.56
C ILE A 51 -5.28 7.59 -8.46
N THR A 52 -4.35 6.65 -8.32
CA THR A 52 -4.37 5.36 -9.01
C THR A 52 -4.33 4.23 -8.00
N GLU A 53 -4.72 3.03 -8.43
CA GLU A 53 -4.67 1.86 -7.58
C GLU A 53 -3.24 1.56 -7.09
N SER A 54 -2.26 1.63 -7.97
CA SER A 54 -0.85 1.42 -7.63
C SER A 54 -0.33 2.45 -6.63
N GLY A 55 -0.70 3.73 -6.79
CA GLY A 55 -0.35 4.78 -5.84
C GLY A 55 -0.97 4.54 -4.46
N ILE A 56 -2.22 4.07 -4.40
CA ILE A 56 -2.87 3.70 -3.14
C ILE A 56 -2.15 2.54 -2.46
N LEU A 57 -1.80 1.47 -3.20
CA LEU A 57 -1.12 0.31 -2.64
C LEU A 57 0.29 0.66 -2.15
N ALA A 58 1.04 1.46 -2.91
CA ALA A 58 2.36 1.94 -2.53
C ALA A 58 2.30 2.82 -1.27
N ALA A 59 1.37 3.77 -1.22
CA ALA A 59 1.18 4.59 -0.02
C ALA A 59 0.73 3.75 1.20
N ALA A 60 -0.01 2.65 0.98
CA ALA A 60 -0.44 1.76 2.05
C ALA A 60 0.71 0.89 2.57
N HIS A 61 1.69 0.57 1.71
CA HIS A 61 2.94 -0.05 2.13
C HIS A 61 3.75 0.90 3.05
N LEU A 62 3.84 2.18 2.68
CA LEU A 62 4.54 3.21 3.47
C LEU A 62 3.85 3.53 4.80
N ALA A 63 2.59 3.99 4.72
CA ALA A 63 1.89 4.61 5.84
C ALA A 63 0.93 3.65 6.56
N GLY A 64 0.73 2.45 6.02
CA GLY A 64 -0.33 1.53 6.44
C GLY A 64 -1.69 1.86 5.83
N ALA A 65 -2.48 0.83 5.52
CA ALA A 65 -3.81 0.99 4.91
C ALA A 65 -4.78 1.85 5.73
N GLY A 66 -4.67 1.86 7.06
CA GLY A 66 -5.50 2.69 7.93
C GLY A 66 -5.27 4.20 7.72
N ASN A 67 -4.01 4.63 7.57
CA ASN A 67 -3.66 6.02 7.35
C ASN A 67 -4.01 6.46 5.92
N VAL A 68 -3.78 5.60 4.92
CA VAL A 68 -4.21 5.87 3.54
C VAL A 68 -5.73 6.02 3.45
N LYS A 69 -6.48 5.18 4.15
CA LYS A 69 -7.95 5.31 4.23
C LYS A 69 -8.37 6.66 4.82
N LYS A 70 -7.74 7.13 5.90
CA LYS A 70 -8.01 8.44 6.49
C LYS A 70 -7.68 9.56 5.50
N HIS A 71 -6.50 9.50 4.88
CA HIS A 71 -6.05 10.46 3.88
C HIS A 71 -7.06 10.60 2.73
N LEU A 72 -7.40 9.48 2.07
CA LEU A 72 -8.36 9.44 0.96
C LEU A 72 -9.73 10.03 1.38
N ARG A 73 -10.29 9.57 2.50
CA ARG A 73 -11.62 10.00 2.96
C ARG A 73 -11.68 11.44 3.44
N SER A 74 -10.55 11.99 3.85
CA SER A 74 -10.40 13.40 4.21
C SER A 74 -10.10 14.30 3.01
N TYR A 75 -10.03 13.75 1.79
CA TYR A 75 -9.58 14.44 0.58
C TYR A 75 -8.24 15.15 0.78
N GLY A 76 -7.27 14.45 1.37
CA GLY A 76 -5.91 14.96 1.53
C GLY A 76 -5.68 15.87 2.74
N LYS A 77 -6.71 16.18 3.54
CA LYS A 77 -6.57 16.98 4.77
C LYS A 77 -5.78 16.24 5.85
N PHE A 78 -5.96 14.93 5.98
CA PHE A 78 -5.14 14.11 6.86
C PHE A 78 -3.79 13.86 6.19
N GLN A 79 -2.73 14.28 6.86
CA GLN A 79 -1.35 14.10 6.42
C GLN A 79 -0.65 13.07 7.29
N PHE A 80 0.23 12.30 6.67
CA PHE A 80 1.13 11.37 7.33
C PHE A 80 2.49 11.50 6.66
N ASN A 81 3.55 11.57 7.47
CA ASN A 81 4.93 11.52 7.04
C ASN A 81 5.64 10.38 7.79
N ASP A 82 6.47 9.63 7.09
CA ASP A 82 7.36 8.66 7.73
C ASP A 82 8.53 9.37 8.45
N ALA A 83 9.43 8.60 9.06
CA ALA A 83 10.61 9.11 9.74
C ALA A 83 11.60 9.86 8.82
N PHE A 84 11.48 9.69 7.49
CA PHE A 84 12.31 10.34 6.49
C PHE A 84 11.62 11.55 5.83
N GLY A 85 10.43 11.94 6.31
CA GLY A 85 9.66 13.05 5.77
C GLY A 85 8.87 12.72 4.49
N THR A 86 8.76 11.44 4.13
CA THR A 86 8.01 11.03 2.95
C THR A 86 6.51 10.94 3.25
N SER A 87 5.71 11.62 2.43
CA SER A 87 4.26 11.69 2.59
C SER A 87 3.49 10.66 1.75
N ILE A 88 2.22 10.44 2.12
CA ILE A 88 1.27 9.65 1.32
C ILE A 88 1.16 10.21 -0.12
N ASP A 89 1.07 11.53 -0.25
CA ASP A 89 0.97 12.22 -1.54
C ASP A 89 2.19 11.97 -2.42
N SER A 90 3.39 12.02 -1.84
CA SER A 90 4.64 11.73 -2.54
C SER A 90 4.63 10.32 -3.14
N TYR A 91 4.21 9.31 -2.37
CA TYR A 91 4.14 7.93 -2.84
C TYR A 91 3.01 7.70 -3.85
N MET A 92 1.84 8.30 -3.65
CA MET A 92 0.75 8.22 -4.63
C MET A 92 1.20 8.75 -5.98
N LYS A 93 1.91 9.88 -6.01
CA LYS A 93 2.45 10.48 -7.23
C LYS A 93 3.56 9.62 -7.84
N LYS A 94 4.54 9.20 -7.04
CA LYS A 94 5.73 8.48 -7.51
C LYS A 94 5.39 7.12 -8.14
N PHE A 95 4.42 6.41 -7.57
CA PHE A 95 4.08 5.05 -8.01
C PHE A 95 2.78 4.99 -8.82
N ALA A 96 2.30 6.12 -9.35
CA ALA A 96 1.03 6.18 -10.06
C ALA A 96 0.97 5.33 -11.35
N GLY A 97 2.11 5.05 -11.98
CA GLY A 97 2.19 4.42 -13.30
C GLY A 97 2.38 2.90 -13.32
N TYR A 98 2.35 2.22 -12.17
CA TYR A 98 2.57 0.77 -12.12
C TYR A 98 1.28 0.00 -12.42
N ASP A 99 1.41 -1.09 -13.18
CA ASP A 99 0.32 -2.04 -13.35
C ASP A 99 0.29 -3.00 -12.16
N VAL A 100 -0.87 -3.04 -11.48
CA VAL A 100 -1.15 -3.88 -10.32
C VAL A 100 -2.39 -4.75 -10.54
N SER A 101 -2.82 -4.92 -11.79
CA SER A 101 -3.98 -5.72 -12.19
C SER A 101 -3.86 -7.17 -11.72
N ASN A 102 -2.66 -7.74 -11.76
CA ASN A 102 -2.35 -9.11 -11.34
C ASN A 102 -2.47 -9.35 -9.83
N ILE A 103 -2.51 -8.29 -9.01
CA ILE A 103 -2.63 -8.43 -7.54
C ILE A 103 -4.10 -8.68 -7.20
N ILE A 104 -4.45 -9.79 -6.58
CA ILE A 104 -5.84 -10.09 -6.19
C ILE A 104 -6.02 -9.83 -4.69
N GLY A 105 -7.04 -9.07 -4.30
CA GLY A 105 -7.23 -8.70 -2.90
C GLY A 105 -7.63 -9.90 -2.02
N HIS A 106 -6.74 -10.31 -1.10
CA HIS A 106 -6.95 -11.46 -0.22
C HIS A 106 -6.80 -11.09 1.28
N LYS A 107 -7.87 -11.30 2.07
CA LYS A 107 -7.95 -10.82 3.48
C LYS A 107 -6.91 -11.48 4.40
N LYS A 108 -6.59 -12.74 4.13
CA LYS A 108 -5.76 -13.61 4.97
C LYS A 108 -4.50 -14.07 4.21
N ALA A 109 -3.98 -13.27 3.29
CA ALA A 109 -2.77 -13.65 2.57
C ALA A 109 -1.60 -13.85 3.54
N THR A 110 -0.87 -14.93 3.36
CA THR A 110 0.32 -15.32 4.12
C THR A 110 1.40 -15.77 3.15
N VAL A 111 2.63 -15.88 3.66
CA VAL A 111 3.76 -16.50 2.95
C VAL A 111 3.86 -17.97 3.35
#